data_AF-A0A0D2AAX9-F1
#
_entry.id   AF-A0A0D2AAX9-F1
#
_cell.length_a   1.000
_cell.length_b   1.000
_cell.length_c   1.000
_cell.angle_alpha   90.00
_cell.angle_beta   90.00
_cell.angle_gamma   90.00
#
_symmetry.space_group_name_H-M   'P 1'
#
loop_
_entity.id
_entity.type
_entity.pdbx_description
1 polymer ?
#
loop_
_entity_poly.entity_id
_entity_poly.type
_entity_poly.pdbx_seq_one_letter_code
_entity_poly.pdbx_strand_id
1 'polypeptide(L)'
;MSLTKLGKAPESPEEVLARCQYLVRELNIFANYCEQKKNHGDYRQKPEYNHFRGDIEQEIKSMEKITSDAETPPERISQLVSASNLTYWEALWNAAKQTKQVMVLRRHGSPIDIIAENGRQWIKVSTITEKRLLMEMAKQGWDWPASDEDSDDDLFGSNYARTDDHIDISLVKMAVALRDLAKQNRVRYKHPEVHFILTRISSGNENIDIILNHIRATGAVVHTAEQLKLAPPVEDVLDDLVIDEFKFFSATINIDCTLLLALVSDISHGQVKEEPWFNRNVRNQIQIEEKEQLMPKSLWPAMRDHSLVCTKLAAQRMREIVDTIGTPTERERARLIMGDDINKSPEKLLEEFRSLSVHDVPKVWKLPVKIVDEGSVDLGSPTTFQENVISELSDINRSVFLYGWLSGCTTITSNRVAAKAIEKAVEEYRTTEEDEGPDVWICPTARSLVAKEKDRKDPQPLNEEK
;
A
#
# COMPACT_ATOMS: atom_id res chain seq x y z
N MET A 1 -5.17 11.14 -31.22
CA MET A 1 -4.97 9.83 -31.90
C MET A 1 -6.22 9.01 -31.69
N SER A 2 -6.75 8.34 -32.72
CA SER A 2 -7.90 7.44 -32.54
C SER A 2 -7.49 6.28 -31.64
N LEU A 3 -8.33 5.96 -30.63
CA LEU A 3 -8.16 4.85 -29.67
C LEU A 3 -7.97 3.47 -30.34
N THR A 4 -8.16 3.38 -31.66
CA THR A 4 -8.07 2.17 -32.50
C THR A 4 -6.65 1.67 -32.80
N LYS A 5 -5.59 2.35 -32.31
CA LYS A 5 -4.19 1.98 -32.59
C LYS A 5 -3.38 1.48 -31.37
N LEU A 6 -3.90 1.55 -30.14
CA LEU A 6 -3.18 1.02 -28.97
C LEU A 6 -3.03 -0.50 -29.09
N GLY A 7 -1.84 -1.04 -28.81
CA GLY A 7 -1.54 -2.47 -28.89
C GLY A 7 -1.13 -3.00 -30.27
N LYS A 8 -1.24 -2.21 -31.34
CA LYS A 8 -0.65 -2.57 -32.65
C LYS A 8 0.84 -2.28 -32.67
N ALA A 9 1.59 -3.14 -33.37
CA ALA A 9 3.00 -2.91 -33.63
C ALA A 9 3.16 -1.57 -34.39
N PRO A 10 4.11 -0.72 -33.99
CA PRO A 10 4.34 0.55 -34.68
C PRO A 10 4.91 0.31 -36.08
N GLU A 11 4.53 1.15 -37.04
CA GLU A 11 4.96 1.04 -38.44
C GLU A 11 6.03 2.08 -38.80
N SER A 12 6.19 3.14 -37.99
CA SER A 12 7.13 4.24 -38.24
C SER A 12 7.70 4.85 -36.94
N PRO A 13 8.89 5.47 -36.98
CA PRO A 13 9.45 6.19 -35.84
C PRO A 13 8.54 7.32 -35.33
N GLU A 14 7.86 8.04 -36.23
CA GLU A 14 6.95 9.12 -35.89
C GLU A 14 5.73 8.60 -35.12
N GLU A 15 5.25 7.41 -35.46
CA GLU A 15 4.17 6.75 -34.72
C GLU A 15 4.61 6.34 -33.32
N VAL A 16 5.84 5.82 -33.16
CA VAL A 16 6.41 5.52 -31.84
C VAL A 16 6.51 6.78 -31.00
N LEU A 17 7.06 7.85 -31.56
CA LEU A 17 7.21 9.14 -30.88
C LEU A 17 5.86 9.68 -30.40
N ALA A 18 4.88 9.76 -31.29
CA ALA A 18 3.58 10.31 -30.96
C ALA A 18 2.86 9.50 -29.85
N ARG A 19 2.99 8.16 -29.85
CA ARG A 19 2.39 7.29 -28.83
C ARG A 19 3.13 7.36 -27.50
N CYS A 20 4.46 7.37 -27.50
CA CYS A 20 5.25 7.58 -26.28
C CYS A 20 4.99 8.95 -25.65
N GLN A 21 4.90 10.02 -26.46
CA GLN A 21 4.56 11.36 -25.99
C GLN A 21 3.14 11.41 -25.39
N TYR A 22 2.20 10.65 -25.95
CA TYR A 22 0.87 10.49 -25.36
C TYR A 22 0.93 9.80 -23.98
N LEU A 23 1.70 8.72 -23.83
CA LEU A 23 1.90 8.06 -22.53
C LEU A 23 2.52 9.01 -21.49
N VAL A 24 3.55 9.77 -21.88
CA VAL A 24 4.15 10.78 -20.99
C VAL A 24 3.13 11.85 -20.58
N ARG A 25 2.23 12.25 -21.49
CA ARG A 25 1.15 13.19 -21.16
C ARG A 25 0.20 12.60 -20.11
N GLU A 26 -0.30 11.38 -20.30
CA GLU A 26 -1.16 10.72 -19.30
C GLU A 26 -0.44 10.55 -17.95
N LEU A 27 0.83 10.15 -17.97
CA LEU A 27 1.65 10.04 -16.75
C LEU A 27 1.84 11.39 -16.04
N ASN A 28 1.95 12.49 -16.78
CA ASN A 28 2.01 13.83 -16.19
C ASN A 28 0.68 14.24 -15.55
N ILE A 29 -0.46 13.86 -16.13
CA ILE A 29 -1.78 14.08 -15.52
C ILE A 29 -1.85 13.32 -14.19
N PHE A 30 -1.50 12.03 -14.21
CA PHE A 30 -1.43 11.22 -12.99
C PHE A 30 -0.45 11.80 -11.95
N ALA A 31 0.75 12.19 -12.37
CA ALA A 31 1.76 12.79 -11.50
C ALA A 31 1.29 14.08 -10.82
N ASN A 32 0.63 14.96 -11.58
CA ASN A 32 0.08 16.20 -11.06
C ASN A 32 -1.06 15.93 -10.07
N TYR A 33 -1.93 14.97 -10.39
CA TYR A 33 -3.01 14.55 -9.50
C TYR A 33 -2.47 14.04 -8.16
N CYS A 34 -1.46 13.18 -8.24
CA CYS A 34 -0.72 12.69 -7.10
C CYS A 34 -0.18 13.84 -6.22
N GLU A 35 0.55 14.80 -6.80
CA GLU A 35 1.09 15.92 -6.02
C GLU A 35 -0.01 16.80 -5.41
N GLN A 36 -1.11 17.04 -6.11
CA GLN A 36 -2.25 17.78 -5.56
C GLN A 36 -2.83 17.06 -4.33
N LYS A 37 -3.15 15.77 -4.46
CA LYS A 37 -3.67 14.94 -3.38
C LYS A 37 -2.73 14.86 -2.17
N LYS A 38 -1.43 14.72 -2.42
CA LYS A 38 -0.40 14.77 -1.36
C LYS A 38 -0.39 16.13 -0.64
N ASN A 39 -0.49 17.23 -1.37
CA ASN A 39 -0.54 18.57 -0.78
C ASN A 39 -1.81 18.81 0.05
N HIS A 40 -2.92 18.20 -0.35
CA HIS A 40 -4.16 18.17 0.43
C HIS A 40 -4.10 17.25 1.65
N GLY A 41 -3.03 16.43 1.79
CA GLY A 41 -2.87 15.48 2.89
C GLY A 41 -3.70 14.20 2.72
N ASP A 42 -4.22 13.93 1.51
CA ASP A 42 -5.11 12.79 1.25
C ASP A 42 -4.34 11.45 1.28
N TYR A 43 -3.04 11.46 0.99
CA TYR A 43 -2.17 10.28 1.11
C TYR A 43 -0.71 10.68 1.36
N ARG A 44 0.10 9.77 1.90
CA ARG A 44 1.52 10.03 2.21
C ARG A 44 2.52 9.33 1.32
N GLN A 45 2.21 8.11 0.90
CA GLN A 45 3.09 7.36 0.01
C GLN A 45 2.82 7.73 -1.44
N LYS A 46 3.83 8.31 -2.11
CA LYS A 46 3.73 8.59 -3.55
C LYS A 46 3.94 7.29 -4.33
N PRO A 47 3.08 6.98 -5.31
CA PRO A 47 3.33 5.90 -6.25
C PRO A 47 4.71 6.06 -6.91
N GLU A 48 5.49 4.99 -6.96
CA GLU A 48 6.78 4.99 -7.65
C GLU A 48 6.56 4.72 -9.13
N TYR A 49 6.78 5.73 -9.99
CA TYR A 49 6.68 5.59 -11.45
C TYR A 49 7.88 6.18 -12.19
N ASN A 50 8.92 6.61 -11.48
CA ASN A 50 10.04 7.34 -12.06
C ASN A 50 10.84 6.48 -13.07
N HIS A 51 11.05 5.19 -12.79
CA HIS A 51 11.70 4.29 -13.74
C HIS A 51 10.85 4.09 -14.99
N PHE A 52 9.53 3.87 -14.84
CA PHE A 52 8.62 3.76 -15.99
C PHE A 52 8.68 5.00 -16.88
N ARG A 53 8.57 6.19 -16.27
CA ARG A 53 8.66 7.46 -16.98
C ARG A 53 10.01 7.62 -17.68
N GLY A 54 11.10 7.33 -16.98
CA GLY A 54 12.46 7.41 -17.52
C GLY A 54 12.69 6.49 -18.71
N ASP A 55 12.17 5.26 -18.66
CA ASP A 55 12.25 4.29 -19.76
C ASP A 55 11.51 4.81 -21.02
N ILE A 56 10.33 5.41 -20.87
CA ILE A 56 9.59 6.02 -21.99
C ILE A 56 10.32 7.25 -22.54
N GLU A 57 10.86 8.12 -21.67
CA GLU A 57 11.62 9.29 -22.09
C GLU A 57 12.92 8.91 -22.83
N GLN A 58 13.56 7.80 -22.45
CA GLN A 58 14.72 7.26 -23.16
C GLN A 58 14.33 6.69 -24.53
N GLU A 59 13.19 6.03 -24.64
CA GLU A 59 12.63 5.57 -25.91
C GLU A 59 12.36 6.75 -26.86
N ILE A 60 11.75 7.83 -26.36
CA ILE A 60 11.51 9.06 -27.13
C ILE A 60 12.82 9.63 -27.67
N LYS A 61 13.82 9.83 -26.80
CA LYS A 61 15.14 10.36 -27.23
C LYS A 61 15.81 9.48 -28.30
N SER A 62 15.64 8.15 -28.17
CA SER A 62 16.18 7.21 -29.14
C SER A 62 15.51 7.35 -30.51
N MET A 63 14.18 7.48 -30.53
CA MET A 63 13.42 7.65 -31.77
C MET A 63 13.60 9.05 -32.39
N GLU A 64 13.75 10.11 -31.59
CA GLU A 64 14.09 11.45 -32.06
C GLU A 64 15.44 11.45 -32.78
N LYS A 65 16.45 10.78 -32.20
CA LYS A 65 17.76 10.64 -32.83
C LYS A 65 17.67 9.93 -34.18
N ILE A 66 16.93 8.83 -34.27
CA ILE A 66 16.74 8.07 -35.52
C ILE A 66 16.04 8.93 -36.58
N THR A 67 15.02 9.70 -36.17
CA THR A 67 14.26 10.57 -37.08
C THR A 67 15.10 11.77 -37.57
N SER A 68 16.03 12.25 -36.73
CA SER A 68 16.94 13.35 -37.10
C SER A 68 18.12 12.92 -37.97
N ASP A 69 18.45 11.63 -37.98
CA ASP A 69 19.60 11.07 -38.71
C ASP A 69 19.19 10.60 -40.10
N ALA A 70 19.29 11.52 -41.07
CA ALA A 70 18.95 11.29 -42.48
C ALA A 70 19.83 10.23 -43.18
N GLU A 71 20.94 9.80 -42.57
CA GLU A 71 21.84 8.78 -43.11
C GLU A 71 21.43 7.36 -42.71
N THR A 72 20.43 7.19 -41.83
CA THR A 72 20.01 5.86 -41.37
C THR A 72 19.29 5.09 -42.48
N PRO A 73 19.77 3.88 -42.86
CA PRO A 73 19.11 3.09 -43.90
C PRO A 73 17.68 2.69 -43.52
N PRO A 74 16.71 2.67 -44.46
CA PRO A 74 15.31 2.32 -44.19
C PRO A 74 15.11 0.96 -43.51
N GLU A 75 15.91 -0.05 -43.87
CA GLU A 75 15.86 -1.37 -43.23
C GLU A 75 16.22 -1.31 -41.75
N ARG A 76 17.23 -0.49 -41.40
CA ARG A 76 17.65 -0.29 -40.02
C ARG A 76 16.60 0.47 -39.23
N ILE A 77 15.92 1.44 -39.84
CA ILE A 77 14.77 2.13 -39.24
C ILE A 77 13.66 1.12 -38.91
N SER A 78 13.28 0.28 -39.88
CA SER A 78 12.24 -0.74 -39.66
C SER A 78 12.61 -1.73 -38.54
N GLN A 79 13.87 -2.16 -38.47
CA GLN A 79 14.37 -3.02 -37.39
C GLN A 79 14.28 -2.34 -36.01
N LEU A 80 14.65 -1.06 -35.92
CA LEU A 80 14.60 -0.30 -34.67
C LEU A 80 13.17 -0.03 -34.21
N VAL A 81 12.26 0.29 -35.13
CA VAL A 81 10.82 0.44 -34.84
C VAL A 81 10.23 -0.88 -34.34
N SER A 82 10.60 -2.00 -34.98
CA SER A 82 10.16 -3.34 -34.56
C SER A 82 10.73 -3.76 -33.20
N ALA A 83 11.91 -3.26 -32.84
CA ALA A 83 12.56 -3.51 -31.55
C ALA A 83 12.07 -2.56 -30.44
N SER A 84 11.20 -1.60 -30.75
CA SER A 84 10.66 -0.65 -29.77
C SER A 84 9.86 -1.36 -28.67
N ASN A 85 10.05 -0.91 -27.44
CA ASN A 85 9.30 -1.39 -26.28
C ASN A 85 7.91 -0.72 -26.13
N LEU A 86 7.50 0.13 -27.07
CA LEU A 86 6.24 0.87 -27.03
C LEU A 86 5.03 0.01 -26.66
N THR A 87 4.87 -1.14 -27.31
CA THR A 87 3.71 -2.03 -27.07
C THR A 87 3.68 -2.57 -25.65
N TYR A 88 4.85 -2.77 -25.03
CA TYR A 88 4.96 -3.15 -23.62
C TYR A 88 4.63 -1.98 -22.70
N TRP A 89 5.09 -0.77 -23.00
CA TRP A 89 4.76 0.42 -22.21
C TRP A 89 3.27 0.74 -22.20
N GLU A 90 2.62 0.63 -23.37
CA GLU A 90 1.16 0.79 -23.47
C GLU A 90 0.42 -0.30 -22.70
N ALA A 91 0.85 -1.56 -22.82
CA ALA A 91 0.27 -2.67 -22.08
C ALA A 91 0.37 -2.46 -20.56
N LEU A 92 1.54 -2.03 -20.08
CA LEU A 92 1.79 -1.76 -18.67
C LEU A 92 0.90 -0.62 -18.16
N TRP A 93 0.82 0.48 -18.88
CA TRP A 93 -0.02 1.61 -18.48
C TRP A 93 -1.52 1.30 -18.56
N ASN A 94 -1.95 0.56 -19.58
CA ASN A 94 -3.34 0.11 -19.72
C ASN A 94 -3.75 -0.86 -18.62
N ALA A 95 -2.83 -1.73 -18.19
CA ALA A 95 -3.04 -2.58 -17.03
C ALA A 95 -3.15 -1.76 -15.74
N ALA A 96 -2.27 -0.78 -15.54
CA ALA A 96 -2.32 0.10 -14.38
C ALA A 96 -3.64 0.87 -14.29
N LYS A 97 -4.14 1.44 -15.39
CA LYS A 97 -5.43 2.16 -15.45
C LYS A 97 -6.66 1.30 -15.11
N GLN A 98 -6.51 -0.03 -15.07
CA GLN A 98 -7.57 -0.96 -14.72
C GLN A 98 -7.44 -1.50 -13.29
N THR A 99 -6.44 -1.05 -12.54
CA THR A 99 -6.20 -1.46 -11.16
C THR A 99 -6.44 -0.30 -10.21
N LYS A 100 -6.36 -0.56 -8.90
CA LYS A 100 -6.58 0.44 -7.85
C LYS A 100 -5.36 0.54 -6.95
N GLN A 101 -5.15 1.72 -6.39
CA GLN A 101 -4.12 2.00 -5.38
C GLN A 101 -2.74 1.54 -5.85
N VAL A 102 -2.31 2.06 -7.00
CA VAL A 102 -1.03 1.72 -7.61
C VAL A 102 0.09 2.25 -6.73
N MET A 103 0.92 1.33 -6.22
CA MET A 103 2.06 1.63 -5.36
C MET A 103 3.34 1.79 -6.18
N VAL A 104 3.54 0.90 -7.16
CA VAL A 104 4.75 0.85 -7.99
C VAL A 104 4.36 0.57 -9.43
N LEU A 105 4.88 1.37 -10.34
CA LEU A 105 4.86 1.18 -11.79
C LEU A 105 6.30 1.06 -12.27
N ARG A 106 6.68 -0.17 -12.60
CA ARG A 106 7.99 -0.59 -13.08
C ARG A 106 9.12 -0.18 -12.14
N ARG A 107 9.82 -1.16 -11.57
CA ARG A 107 11.09 -0.93 -10.86
C ARG A 107 12.20 -1.75 -11.51
N HIS A 108 13.32 -1.12 -11.82
CA HIS A 108 14.48 -1.84 -12.37
C HIS A 108 14.93 -2.95 -11.41
N GLY A 109 15.27 -4.13 -11.96
CA GLY A 109 15.64 -5.31 -11.17
C GLY A 109 14.47 -6.06 -10.50
N SER A 110 13.26 -5.50 -10.47
CA SER A 110 12.07 -6.21 -9.99
C SER A 110 11.50 -7.14 -11.08
N PRO A 111 11.14 -8.39 -10.76
CA PRO A 111 10.40 -9.24 -11.69
C PRO A 111 8.94 -8.78 -11.85
N ILE A 112 8.41 -8.02 -10.89
CA ILE A 112 7.04 -7.50 -10.85
C ILE A 112 6.99 -6.14 -11.56
N ASP A 113 6.00 -5.96 -12.44
CA ASP A 113 5.83 -4.73 -13.22
C ASP A 113 4.93 -3.72 -12.51
N ILE A 114 3.85 -4.16 -11.87
CA ILE A 114 2.92 -3.29 -11.12
C ILE A 114 2.64 -3.91 -9.75
N ILE A 115 2.70 -3.07 -8.70
CA ILE A 115 2.23 -3.41 -7.35
C ILE A 115 1.03 -2.51 -7.05
N ALA A 116 -0.11 -3.12 -6.75
CA ALA A 116 -1.39 -2.45 -6.56
C ALA A 116 -2.12 -2.95 -5.30
N GLU A 117 -3.29 -2.37 -4.98
CA GLU A 117 -4.15 -2.76 -3.85
C GLU A 117 -3.40 -2.81 -2.50
N ASN A 118 -2.62 -1.77 -2.21
CA ASN A 118 -1.75 -1.67 -1.02
C ASN A 118 -0.72 -2.81 -0.89
N GLY A 119 -0.28 -3.38 -2.03
CA GLY A 119 0.73 -4.43 -2.08
C GLY A 119 0.17 -5.85 -2.17
N ARG A 120 -1.15 -6.02 -2.06
CA ARG A 120 -1.82 -7.33 -2.14
C ARG A 120 -1.95 -7.85 -3.56
N GLN A 121 -1.77 -7.01 -4.58
CA GLN A 121 -1.85 -7.45 -5.97
C GLN A 121 -0.52 -7.17 -6.68
N TRP A 122 0.05 -8.21 -7.28
CA TRP A 122 1.28 -8.13 -8.08
C TRP A 122 0.97 -8.50 -9.52
N ILE A 123 1.36 -7.65 -10.46
CA ILE A 123 1.02 -7.84 -11.87
C ILE A 123 2.29 -7.94 -12.70
N LYS A 124 2.34 -8.98 -13.52
CA LYS A 124 3.33 -9.19 -14.57
C LYS A 124 2.68 -8.97 -15.91
N VAL A 125 3.21 -8.03 -16.68
CA VAL A 125 2.76 -7.74 -18.05
C VAL A 125 3.73 -8.38 -19.02
N SER A 126 3.21 -9.13 -19.99
CA SER A 126 3.99 -9.77 -21.04
C SER A 126 3.42 -9.48 -22.43
N THR A 127 4.33 -9.19 -23.34
CA THR A 127 4.08 -9.01 -24.78
C THR A 127 4.69 -10.15 -25.61
N ILE A 128 5.05 -11.27 -24.98
CA ILE A 128 5.55 -12.45 -25.69
C ILE A 128 4.45 -13.00 -26.64
N THR A 129 4.86 -13.44 -27.82
CA THR A 129 3.94 -13.96 -28.83
C THR A 129 3.78 -15.47 -28.72
N GLU A 130 2.65 -15.99 -29.20
CA GLU A 130 2.42 -17.43 -29.33
C GLU A 130 3.55 -18.10 -30.12
N LYS A 131 3.92 -17.56 -31.29
CA LYS A 131 5.05 -18.06 -32.09
C LYS A 131 6.34 -18.20 -31.28
N ARG A 132 6.63 -17.24 -30.40
CA ARG A 132 7.82 -17.28 -29.55
C ARG A 132 7.73 -18.39 -28.49
N LEU A 133 6.56 -18.56 -27.88
CA LEU A 133 6.33 -19.66 -26.94
C LEU A 133 6.43 -21.03 -27.63
N LEU A 134 5.83 -21.20 -28.81
CA LEU A 134 5.92 -22.44 -29.58
C LEU A 134 7.37 -22.77 -29.95
N MET A 135 8.17 -21.75 -30.29
CA MET A 135 9.61 -21.92 -30.53
C MET A 135 10.38 -22.32 -29.26
N GLU A 136 10.02 -21.81 -28.09
CA GLU A 136 10.60 -22.24 -26.80
C GLU A 136 10.21 -23.68 -26.45
N MET A 137 8.98 -24.10 -26.75
CA MET A 137 8.52 -25.49 -26.62
C MET A 137 9.29 -26.42 -27.56
N ALA A 138 9.40 -26.08 -28.84
CA ALA A 138 10.12 -26.89 -29.82
C ALA A 138 11.59 -27.09 -29.43
N LYS A 139 12.25 -26.06 -28.89
CA LYS A 139 13.64 -26.15 -28.39
C LYS A 139 13.80 -27.15 -27.24
N GLN A 140 12.74 -27.45 -26.50
CA GLN A 140 12.75 -28.41 -25.39
C GLN A 140 12.42 -29.84 -25.85
N GLY A 141 12.21 -30.05 -27.15
CA GLY A 141 11.79 -31.33 -27.70
C GLY A 141 10.37 -31.69 -27.30
N TRP A 142 9.48 -30.69 -27.23
CA TRP A 142 8.06 -30.93 -27.00
C TRP A 142 7.48 -31.73 -28.16
N ASP A 143 6.89 -32.88 -27.85
CA ASP A 143 6.21 -33.72 -28.83
C ASP A 143 4.81 -33.14 -29.05
N TRP A 144 4.61 -32.52 -30.21
CA TRP A 144 3.34 -31.91 -30.55
C TRP A 144 2.32 -33.04 -30.72
N PRO A 145 1.14 -32.99 -30.08
CA PRO A 145 0.08 -33.95 -30.38
C PRO A 145 -0.15 -33.87 -31.89
N ALA A 146 0.05 -34.99 -32.58
CA ALA A 146 0.02 -35.06 -34.03
C ALA A 146 -1.29 -34.43 -34.52
N SER A 147 -1.19 -33.36 -35.31
CA SER A 147 -2.31 -32.92 -36.12
C SER A 147 -2.57 -34.03 -37.12
N ASP A 148 -3.67 -34.76 -36.94
CA ASP A 148 -4.12 -35.82 -37.84
C ASP A 148 -4.26 -35.28 -39.27
N GLU A 149 -3.22 -35.45 -40.09
CA GLU A 149 -3.24 -35.51 -41.55
C GLU A 149 -1.88 -36.04 -42.02
N ASP A 150 -1.75 -37.38 -41.99
CA ASP A 150 -1.13 -38.26 -43.01
C ASP A 150 -0.37 -39.47 -42.42
N SER A 151 -1.08 -40.60 -42.45
CA SER A 151 -0.68 -41.98 -42.82
C SER A 151 0.71 -42.54 -42.43
N ASP A 152 0.63 -43.56 -41.58
CA ASP A 152 1.34 -44.86 -41.54
C ASP A 152 2.88 -44.99 -41.42
N ASP A 153 3.24 -45.86 -40.46
CA ASP A 153 4.51 -46.56 -40.18
C ASP A 153 5.73 -45.73 -39.71
N ASP A 154 5.98 -45.73 -38.40
CA ASP A 154 6.78 -46.80 -37.77
C ASP A 154 6.92 -46.60 -36.24
N LEU A 155 6.74 -47.70 -35.50
CA LEU A 155 7.01 -47.85 -34.08
C LEU A 155 8.40 -47.34 -33.70
N PHE A 156 8.54 -46.45 -32.70
CA PHE A 156 9.55 -46.59 -31.62
C PHE A 156 9.29 -45.58 -30.48
N GLY A 157 9.02 -46.10 -29.27
CA GLY A 157 9.38 -45.41 -28.02
C GLY A 157 8.24 -44.70 -27.28
N SER A 158 7.48 -45.48 -26.52
CA SER A 158 6.72 -45.01 -25.37
C SER A 158 7.59 -44.18 -24.41
N ASN A 159 7.43 -42.85 -24.40
CA ASN A 159 7.84 -42.00 -23.29
C ASN A 159 6.60 -41.41 -22.61
N TYR A 160 5.75 -42.30 -22.10
CA TYR A 160 4.86 -41.94 -21.00
C TYR A 160 5.72 -41.74 -19.74
N ALA A 161 5.54 -40.59 -19.10
CA ALA A 161 6.20 -40.11 -17.87
C ALA A 161 7.55 -39.39 -18.05
N ARG A 162 7.57 -38.27 -18.77
CA ARG A 162 8.31 -37.11 -18.23
C ARG A 162 7.46 -36.56 -17.09
N THR A 163 7.95 -36.70 -15.86
CA THR A 163 7.35 -36.04 -14.71
C THR A 163 7.23 -34.54 -14.99
N ASP A 164 6.12 -33.98 -14.54
CA ASP A 164 5.62 -32.61 -14.64
C ASP A 164 6.61 -31.51 -14.16
N ASP A 165 7.86 -31.85 -13.85
CA ASP A 165 8.71 -31.05 -12.98
C ASP A 165 9.58 -30.01 -13.69
N HIS A 166 9.75 -30.03 -15.02
CA HIS A 166 10.56 -28.99 -15.69
C HIS A 166 10.08 -28.63 -17.10
N ILE A 167 8.93 -27.95 -17.20
CA ILE A 167 8.68 -27.08 -18.35
C ILE A 167 9.64 -25.88 -18.27
N ASP A 168 10.71 -25.89 -19.06
CA ASP A 168 11.72 -24.82 -19.15
C ASP A 168 11.24 -23.69 -20.07
N ILE A 169 10.01 -23.20 -19.85
CA ILE A 169 9.48 -22.06 -20.59
C ILE A 169 9.68 -20.81 -19.75
N SER A 170 10.20 -19.75 -20.37
CA SER A 170 10.55 -18.50 -19.69
C SER A 170 9.40 -17.93 -18.85
N LEU A 171 8.18 -17.96 -19.40
CA LEU A 171 6.97 -17.48 -18.74
C LEU A 171 6.55 -18.35 -17.54
N VAL A 172 6.68 -19.68 -17.65
CA VAL A 172 6.38 -20.62 -16.55
C VAL A 172 7.40 -20.47 -15.43
N LYS A 173 8.69 -20.37 -15.76
CA LYS A 173 9.75 -20.05 -14.79
C LYS A 173 9.48 -18.76 -14.04
N MET A 174 8.98 -17.73 -14.74
CA MET A 174 8.58 -16.47 -14.11
C MET A 174 7.40 -16.65 -13.16
N ALA A 175 6.39 -17.44 -13.54
CA ALA A 175 5.24 -17.74 -12.68
C ALA A 175 5.65 -18.48 -11.40
N VAL A 176 6.52 -19.48 -11.53
CA VAL A 176 7.10 -20.20 -10.39
C VAL A 176 7.89 -19.26 -9.48
N ALA A 177 8.77 -18.43 -10.04
CA ALA A 177 9.55 -17.46 -9.26
C ALA A 177 8.65 -16.44 -8.53
N LEU A 178 7.60 -15.93 -9.18
CA LEU A 178 6.65 -15.00 -8.58
C LEU A 178 5.79 -15.65 -7.51
N ARG A 179 5.37 -16.91 -7.69
CA ARG A 179 4.70 -17.70 -6.65
C ARG A 179 5.59 -17.86 -5.42
N ASP A 180 6.84 -18.24 -5.61
CA ASP A 180 7.77 -18.46 -4.50
C ASP A 180 8.07 -17.14 -3.77
N LEU A 181 8.20 -16.03 -4.52
CA LEU A 181 8.31 -14.70 -3.94
C LEU A 181 7.04 -14.29 -3.19
N ALA A 182 5.85 -14.54 -3.74
CA ALA A 182 4.58 -14.22 -3.08
C ALA A 182 4.39 -15.03 -1.81
N LYS A 183 4.82 -16.31 -1.78
CA LYS A 183 4.83 -17.14 -0.57
C LYS A 183 5.79 -16.66 0.52
N GLN A 184 6.87 -15.98 0.13
CA GLN A 184 7.84 -15.42 1.09
C GLN A 184 7.42 -14.04 1.64
N ASN A 185 6.45 -13.39 1.01
CA ASN A 185 6.00 -12.05 1.39
C ASN A 185 4.56 -12.10 1.85
N ARG A 186 4.27 -11.48 3.00
CA ARG A 186 2.89 -11.23 3.42
C ARG A 186 2.64 -9.73 3.51
N VAL A 187 1.49 -9.33 3.00
CA VAL A 187 0.98 -7.96 3.05
C VAL A 187 -0.33 -8.01 3.81
N ARG A 188 -0.35 -7.40 5.01
CA ARG A 188 -1.50 -7.50 5.94
C ARG A 188 -1.93 -8.95 6.16
N TYR A 189 -0.98 -9.79 6.56
CA TYR A 189 -1.18 -11.22 6.87
C TYR A 189 -1.55 -12.13 5.68
N LYS A 190 -1.71 -11.59 4.47
CA LYS A 190 -2.04 -12.38 3.26
C LYS A 190 -0.89 -12.42 2.26
N HIS A 191 -0.81 -13.51 1.50
CA HIS A 191 0.06 -13.58 0.34
C HIS A 191 -0.50 -12.70 -0.79
N PRO A 192 0.35 -11.94 -1.49
CA PRO A 192 -0.07 -11.18 -2.65
C PRO A 192 -0.60 -12.09 -3.76
N GLU A 193 -1.70 -11.68 -4.38
CA GLU A 193 -2.27 -12.33 -5.57
C GLU A 193 -1.45 -11.94 -6.80
N VAL A 194 -0.96 -12.95 -7.52
CA VAL A 194 -0.13 -12.76 -8.72
C VAL A 194 -1.01 -12.80 -9.96
N HIS A 195 -0.95 -11.76 -10.77
CA HIS A 195 -1.68 -11.62 -12.02
C HIS A 195 -0.71 -11.59 -13.21
N PHE A 196 -1.01 -12.36 -14.25
CA PHE A 196 -0.35 -12.29 -15.54
C PHE A 196 -1.26 -11.63 -16.56
N ILE A 197 -0.78 -10.58 -17.23
CA ILE A 197 -1.46 -9.91 -18.33
C ILE A 197 -0.70 -10.22 -19.62
N LEU A 198 -1.28 -11.09 -20.44
CA LEU A 198 -0.69 -11.64 -21.65
C LEU A 198 -1.35 -11.00 -22.87
N THR A 199 -0.77 -9.91 -23.35
CA THR A 199 -1.41 -9.05 -24.37
C THR A 199 -1.44 -9.62 -25.79
N ARG A 200 -0.67 -10.68 -26.06
CA ARG A 200 -0.47 -11.25 -27.41
C ARG A 200 -0.62 -12.78 -27.43
N ILE A 201 -1.30 -13.32 -26.43
CA ILE A 201 -1.57 -14.75 -26.28
C ILE A 201 -3.07 -14.90 -26.11
N SER A 202 -3.66 -15.77 -26.93
CA SER A 202 -5.07 -16.14 -26.81
C SER A 202 -5.23 -17.60 -26.40
N SER A 203 -6.32 -17.92 -25.71
CA SER A 203 -6.70 -19.32 -25.47
C SER A 203 -7.29 -19.95 -26.73
N GLY A 204 -7.22 -21.28 -26.84
CA GLY A 204 -7.78 -22.05 -27.96
C GLY A 204 -6.75 -22.80 -28.80
N ASN A 205 -5.45 -22.57 -28.59
CA ASN A 205 -4.40 -23.45 -29.08
C ASN A 205 -3.99 -24.40 -27.96
N GLU A 206 -4.19 -25.71 -28.15
CA GLU A 206 -3.94 -26.74 -27.13
C GLU A 206 -2.56 -26.62 -26.48
N ASN A 207 -1.53 -26.35 -27.27
CA ASN A 207 -0.15 -26.25 -26.77
C ASN A 207 0.08 -24.99 -25.93
N ILE A 208 -0.56 -23.88 -26.30
CA ILE A 208 -0.52 -22.64 -25.52
C ILE A 208 -1.35 -22.81 -24.25
N ASP A 209 -2.50 -23.49 -24.33
CA ASP A 209 -3.37 -23.73 -23.18
C ASP A 209 -2.69 -24.61 -22.12
N ILE A 210 -1.81 -25.55 -22.51
CA ILE A 210 -0.93 -26.28 -21.58
C ILE A 210 -0.06 -25.28 -20.78
N ILE A 211 0.62 -24.34 -21.46
CA ILE A 211 1.43 -23.31 -20.78
C ILE A 211 0.59 -22.47 -19.83
N LEU A 212 -0.59 -22.00 -20.30
CA LEU A 212 -1.49 -21.19 -19.49
C LEU A 212 -1.96 -21.95 -18.25
N ASN A 213 -2.25 -23.24 -18.37
CA ASN A 213 -2.65 -24.09 -17.25
C ASN A 213 -1.51 -24.30 -16.25
N HIS A 214 -0.26 -24.44 -16.70
CA HIS A 214 0.89 -24.50 -15.79
C HIS A 214 1.09 -23.19 -15.03
N ILE A 215 0.87 -22.04 -15.67
CA ILE A 215 0.89 -20.74 -14.98
C ILE A 215 -0.25 -20.68 -13.95
N ARG A 216 -1.48 -21.06 -14.32
CA ARG A 216 -2.64 -21.08 -13.40
C ARG A 216 -2.44 -22.05 -12.24
N ALA A 217 -1.78 -23.19 -12.46
CA ALA A 217 -1.45 -24.16 -11.41
C ALA A 217 -0.51 -23.58 -10.34
N THR A 218 0.22 -22.49 -10.62
CA THR A 218 0.99 -21.78 -9.59
C THR A 218 0.10 -21.00 -8.60
N GLY A 219 -1.20 -20.86 -8.87
CA GLY A 219 -2.13 -19.99 -8.14
C GLY A 219 -2.26 -18.59 -8.75
N ALA A 220 -1.57 -18.33 -9.86
CA ALA A 220 -1.63 -17.03 -10.54
C ALA A 220 -2.90 -16.88 -11.39
N VAL A 221 -3.48 -15.68 -11.39
CA VAL A 221 -4.59 -15.32 -12.27
C VAL A 221 -4.06 -14.88 -13.62
N VAL A 222 -4.52 -15.49 -14.71
CA VAL A 222 -4.04 -15.22 -16.06
C VAL A 222 -5.12 -14.54 -16.89
N HIS A 223 -4.78 -13.37 -17.46
CA HIS A 223 -5.60 -12.59 -18.37
C HIS A 223 -4.99 -12.67 -19.79
N THR A 224 -5.70 -13.31 -20.71
CA THR A 224 -5.31 -13.45 -22.13
C THR A 224 -5.84 -12.30 -22.97
N ALA A 225 -5.35 -12.15 -24.21
CA ALA A 225 -5.62 -11.00 -25.08
C ALA A 225 -7.13 -10.74 -25.29
N GLU A 226 -7.93 -11.78 -25.43
CA GLU A 226 -9.39 -11.74 -25.61
C GLU A 226 -10.15 -11.33 -24.35
N GLN A 227 -9.54 -11.44 -23.18
CA GLN A 227 -10.12 -11.07 -21.89
C GLN A 227 -9.80 -9.61 -21.52
N LEU A 228 -8.84 -8.99 -22.20
CA LEU A 228 -8.43 -7.61 -21.90
C LEU A 228 -9.49 -6.62 -22.36
N LYS A 229 -9.94 -5.79 -21.41
CA LYS A 229 -10.85 -4.69 -21.69
C LYS A 229 -10.07 -3.48 -22.21
N LEU A 230 -10.77 -2.62 -22.96
CA LEU A 230 -10.21 -1.34 -23.35
C LEU A 230 -9.95 -0.51 -22.08
N ALA A 231 -8.72 -0.02 -21.95
CA ALA A 231 -8.36 0.79 -20.80
C ALA A 231 -9.13 2.12 -20.82
N PRO A 232 -9.68 2.55 -19.67
CA PRO A 232 -10.36 3.83 -19.59
C PRO A 232 -9.39 5.01 -19.80
N PRO A 233 -9.90 6.21 -20.12
CA PRO A 233 -9.13 7.45 -20.03
C PRO A 233 -8.53 7.60 -18.62
N VAL A 234 -7.31 8.15 -18.53
CA VAL A 234 -6.64 8.30 -17.22
C VAL A 234 -7.45 9.17 -16.29
N GLU A 235 -8.09 10.21 -16.83
CA GLU A 235 -8.88 11.21 -16.11
C GLU A 235 -10.05 10.59 -15.34
N ASP A 236 -10.64 9.52 -15.87
CA ASP A 236 -11.79 8.83 -15.28
C ASP A 236 -11.40 7.88 -14.13
N VAL A 237 -10.11 7.55 -14.00
CA VAL A 237 -9.61 6.57 -13.01
C VAL A 237 -8.58 7.13 -12.03
N LEU A 238 -8.33 8.44 -12.05
CA LEU A 238 -7.34 9.09 -11.19
C LEU A 238 -7.55 8.81 -9.70
N ASP A 239 -8.81 8.85 -9.22
CA ASP A 239 -9.15 8.57 -7.83
C ASP A 239 -8.88 7.12 -7.42
N ASP A 240 -9.15 6.18 -8.32
CA ASP A 240 -8.92 4.76 -8.07
C ASP A 240 -7.43 4.40 -8.09
N LEU A 241 -6.64 5.07 -8.94
CA LEU A 241 -5.20 4.82 -9.08
C LEU A 241 -4.38 5.25 -7.85
N VAL A 242 -4.83 6.29 -7.16
CA VAL A 242 -4.12 6.84 -6.00
C VAL A 242 -4.31 5.95 -4.78
N ILE A 243 -3.27 5.89 -3.94
CA ILE A 243 -3.28 5.15 -2.69
C ILE A 243 -4.21 5.86 -1.71
N ASP A 244 -5.21 5.15 -1.21
CA ASP A 244 -6.07 5.62 -0.13
C ASP A 244 -5.84 4.73 1.10
N GLU A 245 -5.00 5.22 2.01
CA GLU A 245 -4.63 4.50 3.23
C GLU A 245 -5.84 4.25 4.15
N PHE A 246 -6.92 5.03 3.99
CA PHE A 246 -8.10 5.03 4.84
C PHE A 246 -9.29 4.28 4.23
N LYS A 247 -9.22 3.89 2.95
CA LYS A 247 -10.30 3.23 2.21
C LYS A 247 -10.89 2.01 2.91
N PHE A 248 -10.05 1.28 3.63
CA PHE A 248 -10.42 0.04 4.32
C PHE A 248 -10.62 0.21 5.83
N PHE A 249 -10.64 1.45 6.32
CA PHE A 249 -10.91 1.70 7.74
C PHE A 249 -12.33 1.28 8.08
N SER A 250 -12.48 0.62 9.22
CA SER A 250 -13.79 0.28 9.78
C SER A 250 -14.61 1.52 10.11
N ALA A 251 -15.94 1.41 10.08
CA ALA A 251 -16.84 2.52 10.43
C ALA A 251 -16.63 3.07 11.86
N THR A 252 -16.14 2.22 12.76
CA THR A 252 -15.74 2.56 14.11
C THR A 252 -14.24 2.30 14.26
N ILE A 253 -13.49 3.28 14.73
CA ILE A 253 -12.03 3.19 14.92
C ILE A 253 -11.70 3.04 16.39
N ASN A 254 -10.84 2.08 16.69
CA ASN A 254 -10.27 1.87 18.01
C ASN A 254 -8.97 2.66 18.16
N ILE A 255 -8.89 3.54 19.15
CA ILE A 255 -7.75 4.43 19.36
C ILE A 255 -6.85 3.90 20.48
N ASP A 256 -5.59 3.65 20.15
CA ASP A 256 -4.56 3.30 21.13
C ASP A 256 -4.19 4.49 22.04
N CYS A 257 -3.72 4.20 23.25
CA CYS A 257 -3.28 5.18 24.23
C CYS A 257 -2.23 6.15 23.66
N THR A 258 -1.32 5.68 22.80
CA THR A 258 -0.32 6.56 22.18
C THR A 258 -0.93 7.63 21.28
N LEU A 259 -2.03 7.33 20.58
CA LEU A 259 -2.74 8.31 19.78
C LEU A 259 -3.68 9.17 20.61
N LEU A 260 -4.29 8.64 21.68
CA LEU A 260 -5.01 9.49 22.64
C LEU A 260 -4.11 10.62 23.18
N LEU A 261 -2.84 10.32 23.50
CA LEU A 261 -1.87 11.34 23.90
C LEU A 261 -1.54 12.32 22.75
N ALA A 262 -1.42 11.83 21.52
CA ALA A 262 -1.18 12.67 20.36
C ALA A 262 -2.34 13.65 20.10
N LEU A 263 -3.59 13.24 20.35
CA LEU A 263 -4.80 14.07 20.18
C LEU A 263 -4.96 15.18 21.21
N VAL A 264 -4.25 15.09 22.34
CA VAL A 264 -4.35 16.11 23.40
C VAL A 264 -3.08 16.93 23.54
N SER A 265 -1.96 16.48 22.96
CA SER A 265 -0.66 17.13 23.05
C SER A 265 -0.68 18.58 22.56
N ASP A 266 -0.01 19.47 23.30
CA ASP A 266 0.23 20.85 22.85
C ASP A 266 1.11 20.88 21.60
N ILE A 267 1.99 19.89 21.39
CA ILE A 267 2.80 19.81 20.16
C ILE A 267 1.87 19.67 18.96
N SER A 268 0.80 18.86 19.05
CA SER A 268 -0.13 18.61 17.95
C SER A 268 -1.12 19.76 17.68
N HIS A 269 -1.33 20.66 18.65
CA HIS A 269 -2.43 21.64 18.62
C HIS A 269 -2.01 23.09 18.88
N GLY A 270 -0.77 23.35 19.25
CA GLY A 270 -0.30 24.64 19.74
C GLY A 270 1.04 25.07 19.17
N GLN A 271 1.34 26.37 19.29
CA GLN A 271 2.68 26.88 19.05
C GLN A 271 3.53 26.65 20.31
N VAL A 272 4.24 25.53 20.35
CA VAL A 272 5.17 25.22 21.44
C VAL A 272 6.50 25.90 21.14
N LYS A 273 6.87 26.92 21.93
CA LYS A 273 8.20 27.53 21.85
C LYS A 273 9.22 26.58 22.47
N GLU A 274 10.38 26.45 21.84
CA GLU A 274 11.46 25.63 22.39
C GLU A 274 11.97 26.22 23.71
N GLU A 275 12.04 25.38 24.74
CA GLU A 275 12.55 25.76 26.06
C GLU A 275 13.85 25.01 26.43
N PRO A 276 14.71 25.57 27.29
CA PRO A 276 16.01 24.99 27.64
C PRO A 276 15.91 23.60 28.30
N TRP A 277 14.85 23.31 29.04
CA TRP A 277 14.66 22.03 29.75
C TRP A 277 14.08 20.92 28.87
N PHE A 278 13.65 21.22 27.64
CA PHE A 278 13.14 20.18 26.74
C PHE A 278 14.23 19.16 26.42
N ASN A 279 13.86 17.89 26.38
CA ASN A 279 14.78 16.86 25.91
C ASN A 279 14.90 16.91 24.37
N ARG A 280 15.94 16.25 23.83
CA ARG A 280 16.18 16.20 22.38
C ARG A 280 14.98 15.67 21.59
N ASN A 281 14.24 14.71 22.14
CA ASN A 281 13.10 14.09 21.46
C ASN A 281 11.94 15.08 21.30
N VAL A 282 11.62 15.85 22.34
CA VAL A 282 10.57 16.89 22.30
C VAL A 282 10.94 17.99 21.32
N ARG A 283 12.19 18.48 21.33
CA ARG A 283 12.66 19.46 20.33
C ARG A 283 12.53 18.96 18.90
N ASN A 284 12.96 17.72 18.65
CA ASN A 284 12.80 17.10 17.34
C ASN A 284 11.31 17.00 16.93
N GLN A 285 10.41 16.66 17.86
CA GLN A 285 8.98 16.58 17.55
C GLN A 285 8.38 17.95 17.20
N ILE A 286 8.78 19.02 17.90
CA ILE A 286 8.36 20.39 17.59
C ILE A 286 8.79 20.77 16.17
N GLN A 287 10.05 20.54 15.81
CA GLN A 287 10.59 20.83 14.48
C GLN A 287 9.94 19.98 13.37
N ILE A 288 9.59 18.74 13.67
CA ILE A 288 8.86 17.86 12.74
C ILE A 288 7.43 18.37 12.54
N GLU A 289 6.75 18.80 13.60
CA GLU A 289 5.36 19.28 13.53
C GLU A 289 5.21 20.51 12.62
N GLU A 290 6.18 21.43 12.62
CA GLU A 290 6.16 22.60 11.71
C GLU A 290 5.97 22.22 10.23
N LYS A 291 6.46 21.04 9.84
CA LYS A 291 6.38 20.53 8.46
C LYS A 291 5.25 19.53 8.28
N GLU A 292 5.13 18.59 9.21
CA GLU A 292 4.24 17.44 9.06
C GLU A 292 2.81 17.73 9.48
N GLN A 293 2.57 18.68 10.38
CA GLN A 293 1.23 19.05 10.89
C GLN A 293 0.36 17.81 11.14
N LEU A 294 0.66 17.09 12.22
CA LEU A 294 0.12 15.74 12.46
C LEU A 294 -1.41 15.74 12.40
N MET A 295 -2.07 16.70 13.05
CA MET A 295 -3.54 16.70 13.11
C MET A 295 -4.18 16.81 11.71
N PRO A 296 -3.95 17.86 10.91
CA PRO A 296 -4.59 18.02 9.62
C PRO A 296 -4.13 17.04 8.54
N LYS A 297 -2.85 16.61 8.55
CA LYS A 297 -2.33 15.73 7.48
C LYS A 297 -2.42 14.24 7.80
N SER A 298 -2.77 13.88 9.04
CA SER A 298 -2.70 12.49 9.51
C SER A 298 -3.95 12.04 10.24
N LEU A 299 -4.19 12.61 11.43
CA LEU A 299 -5.16 12.05 12.37
C LEU A 299 -6.58 12.45 12.01
N TRP A 300 -6.81 13.67 11.52
CA TRP A 300 -8.14 14.04 11.06
C TRP A 300 -8.58 13.31 9.80
N PRO A 301 -7.77 13.18 8.73
CA PRO A 301 -8.11 12.31 7.60
C PRO A 301 -8.45 10.88 8.04
N ALA A 302 -7.69 10.34 9.00
CA ALA A 302 -7.91 9.00 9.55
C ALA A 302 -9.21 8.86 10.37
N MET A 303 -9.75 9.92 10.96
CA MET A 303 -10.81 9.82 11.98
C MET A 303 -12.10 10.60 11.67
N ARG A 304 -12.07 11.58 10.76
CA ARG A 304 -13.11 12.63 10.64
C ARG A 304 -14.52 12.09 10.37
N ASP A 305 -14.64 10.94 9.71
CA ASP A 305 -15.94 10.36 9.30
C ASP A 305 -16.33 9.13 10.15
N HIS A 306 -15.50 8.75 11.13
CA HIS A 306 -15.62 7.51 11.88
C HIS A 306 -16.13 7.73 13.31
N SER A 307 -16.81 6.73 13.85
CA SER A 307 -17.09 6.67 15.29
C SER A 307 -15.81 6.29 16.03
N LEU A 308 -15.53 6.92 17.16
CA LEU A 308 -14.26 6.71 17.88
C LEU A 308 -14.50 5.98 19.19
N VAL A 309 -13.73 4.93 19.43
CA VAL A 309 -13.72 4.17 20.68
C VAL A 309 -12.30 4.01 21.21
N CYS A 310 -12.16 3.80 22.51
CA CYS A 310 -10.90 3.36 23.11
C CYS A 310 -11.20 2.47 24.32
N THR A 311 -10.29 1.55 24.64
CA THR A 311 -10.50 0.67 25.79
C THR A 311 -10.38 1.44 27.10
N LYS A 312 -11.08 0.94 28.14
CA LYS A 312 -11.03 1.49 29.49
C LYS A 312 -9.61 1.65 30.01
N LEU A 313 -8.75 0.65 29.77
CA LEU A 313 -7.35 0.69 30.21
C LEU A 313 -6.56 1.78 29.46
N ALA A 314 -6.76 1.93 28.15
CA ALA A 314 -6.13 3.00 27.38
C ALA A 314 -6.57 4.40 27.86
N ALA A 315 -7.86 4.60 28.12
CA ALA A 315 -8.38 5.85 28.65
C ALA A 315 -7.82 6.16 30.05
N GLN A 316 -7.75 5.17 30.94
CA GLN A 316 -7.18 5.32 32.28
C GLN A 316 -5.69 5.71 32.21
N ARG A 317 -4.89 5.00 31.40
CA ARG A 317 -3.47 5.29 31.25
C ARG A 317 -3.20 6.65 30.64
N MET A 318 -3.99 7.07 29.64
CA MET A 318 -3.88 8.41 29.09
C MET A 318 -4.19 9.48 30.15
N ARG A 319 -5.26 9.32 30.93
CA ARG A 319 -5.61 10.25 32.02
C ARG A 319 -4.49 10.33 33.07
N GLU A 320 -3.96 9.20 33.54
CA GLU A 320 -2.84 9.15 34.49
C GLU A 320 -1.63 9.96 34.00
N ILE A 321 -1.25 9.78 32.72
CA ILE A 321 -0.12 10.48 32.11
C ILE A 321 -0.41 11.99 32.01
N VAL A 322 -1.57 12.37 31.49
CA VAL A 322 -1.97 13.78 31.30
C VAL A 322 -2.08 14.50 32.66
N ASP A 323 -2.63 13.87 33.68
CA ASP A 323 -2.74 14.44 35.02
C ASP A 323 -1.36 14.68 35.63
N THR A 324 -0.44 13.71 35.46
CA THR A 324 0.91 13.77 36.03
C THR A 324 1.79 14.82 35.35
N ILE A 325 1.89 14.81 34.02
CA ILE A 325 2.90 15.60 33.29
C ILE A 325 2.32 16.65 32.33
N GLY A 326 1.02 16.59 32.01
CA GLY A 326 0.43 17.45 30.99
C GLY A 326 0.30 18.90 31.41
N THR A 327 0.23 19.81 30.44
CA THR A 327 -0.07 21.23 30.64
C THR A 327 -1.55 21.45 30.97
N PRO A 328 -1.98 22.66 31.40
CA PRO A 328 -3.40 22.96 31.60
C PRO A 328 -4.25 22.76 30.33
N THR A 329 -3.72 23.14 29.16
CA THR A 329 -4.40 22.99 27.87
C THR A 329 -4.49 21.54 27.42
N GLU A 330 -3.46 20.72 27.67
CA GLU A 330 -3.50 19.27 27.40
C GLU A 330 -4.51 18.54 28.31
N ARG A 331 -4.58 18.91 29.59
CA ARG A 331 -5.61 18.38 30.51
C ARG A 331 -7.02 18.72 30.05
N GLU A 332 -7.23 19.96 29.60
CA GLU A 332 -8.55 20.38 29.13
C GLU A 332 -8.95 19.68 27.84
N ARG A 333 -8.02 19.53 26.87
CA ARG A 333 -8.28 18.72 25.68
C ARG A 333 -8.60 17.27 26.04
N ALA A 334 -7.91 16.67 27.00
CA ALA A 334 -8.21 15.31 27.47
C ALA A 334 -9.64 15.16 28.03
N ARG A 335 -10.10 16.12 28.84
CA ARG A 335 -11.48 16.15 29.35
C ARG A 335 -12.52 16.27 28.24
N LEU A 336 -12.25 17.13 27.26
CA LEU A 336 -13.15 17.35 26.13
C LEU A 336 -13.26 16.12 25.22
N ILE A 337 -12.14 15.47 24.88
CA ILE A 337 -12.17 14.28 24.01
C ILE A 337 -12.84 13.09 24.71
N MET A 338 -12.72 12.99 26.04
CA MET A 338 -13.32 11.91 26.83
C MET A 338 -14.78 12.19 27.22
N GLY A 339 -15.26 13.43 27.02
CA GLY A 339 -16.62 13.82 27.39
C GLY A 339 -16.86 13.76 28.89
N ASP A 340 -15.88 14.16 29.70
CA ASP A 340 -15.95 14.07 31.17
C ASP A 340 -17.07 14.95 31.76
N ASP A 341 -17.52 16.00 31.03
CA ASP A 341 -18.71 16.79 31.38
C ASP A 341 -19.96 16.26 30.66
N ILE A 342 -20.78 15.54 31.43
CA ILE A 342 -22.02 14.90 30.97
C ILE A 342 -23.06 15.92 30.46
N ASN A 343 -22.95 17.20 30.86
CA ASN A 343 -23.91 18.22 30.45
C ASN A 343 -23.58 18.83 29.07
N LYS A 344 -22.39 18.56 28.52
CA LYS A 344 -21.98 19.09 27.22
C LYS A 344 -22.47 18.21 26.09
N SER A 345 -23.16 18.81 25.12
CA SER A 345 -23.48 18.12 23.87
C SER A 345 -22.20 17.89 23.03
N PRO A 346 -22.20 16.92 22.10
CA PRO A 346 -21.11 16.71 21.16
C PRO A 346 -20.66 17.99 20.43
N GLU A 347 -21.61 18.83 20.03
CA GLU A 347 -21.35 20.09 19.34
C GLU A 347 -20.62 21.08 20.24
N LYS A 348 -20.97 21.11 21.54
CA LYS A 348 -20.32 21.98 22.52
C LYS A 348 -18.90 21.52 22.82
N LEU A 349 -18.68 20.20 22.97
CA LEU A 349 -17.34 19.62 23.12
C LEU A 349 -16.44 20.00 21.95
N LEU A 350 -16.95 19.89 20.72
CA LEU A 350 -16.22 20.23 19.50
C LEU A 350 -15.94 21.74 19.38
N GLU A 351 -16.90 22.59 19.75
CA GLU A 351 -16.73 24.04 19.78
C GLU A 351 -15.62 24.46 20.76
N GLU A 352 -15.65 23.93 21.99
CA GLU A 352 -14.62 24.24 22.99
C GLU A 352 -13.25 23.68 22.57
N PHE A 353 -13.21 22.47 22.01
CA PHE A 353 -11.96 21.89 21.52
C PHE A 353 -11.32 22.75 20.42
N ARG A 354 -12.13 23.33 19.52
CA ARG A 354 -11.63 24.26 18.49
C ARG A 354 -10.91 25.46 19.08
N SER A 355 -11.37 25.99 20.20
CA SER A 355 -10.70 27.14 20.85
C SER A 355 -9.31 26.80 21.40
N LEU A 356 -9.00 25.51 21.55
CA LEU A 356 -7.73 24.99 22.08
C LEU A 356 -6.79 24.47 21.00
N SER A 357 -7.08 24.69 19.71
CA SER A 357 -6.23 24.28 18.60
C SER A 357 -5.93 25.42 17.64
N VAL A 358 -4.69 25.49 17.16
CA VAL A 358 -4.27 26.40 16.08
C VAL A 358 -4.72 25.97 14.69
N HIS A 359 -5.32 24.78 14.58
CA HIS A 359 -5.71 24.16 13.32
C HIS A 359 -7.23 24.14 13.16
N ASP A 360 -7.71 24.16 11.92
CA ASP A 360 -9.14 24.06 11.61
C ASP A 360 -9.67 22.64 11.88
N VAL A 361 -10.30 22.46 13.05
CA VAL A 361 -10.84 21.16 13.47
C VAL A 361 -12.06 20.79 12.61
N PRO A 362 -12.09 19.57 12.01
CA PRO A 362 -13.18 19.14 11.14
C PRO A 362 -14.55 19.23 11.82
N LYS A 363 -15.56 19.69 11.08
CA LYS A 363 -16.95 19.80 11.58
C LYS A 363 -17.63 18.47 11.80
N VAL A 364 -17.20 17.45 11.07
CA VAL A 364 -17.73 16.10 11.11
C VAL A 364 -17.08 15.22 12.18
N TRP A 365 -16.01 15.70 12.84
CA TRP A 365 -15.29 14.92 13.84
C TRP A 365 -16.18 14.59 15.04
N LYS A 366 -16.34 13.30 15.32
CA LYS A 366 -17.29 12.79 16.31
C LYS A 366 -16.64 12.71 17.69
N LEU A 367 -17.06 13.60 18.59
CA LEU A 367 -16.71 13.60 20.02
C LEU A 367 -17.96 13.28 20.87
N PRO A 368 -17.80 12.69 22.07
CA PRO A 368 -16.54 12.21 22.67
C PRO A 368 -16.11 10.84 22.12
N VAL A 369 -14.85 10.48 22.38
CA VAL A 369 -14.34 9.10 22.20
C VAL A 369 -15.02 8.21 23.24
N LYS A 370 -15.71 7.17 22.78
CA LYS A 370 -16.46 6.28 23.67
C LYS A 370 -15.51 5.28 24.34
N ILE A 371 -15.64 5.15 25.65
CA ILE A 371 -14.88 4.15 26.40
C ILE A 371 -15.62 2.82 26.32
N VAL A 372 -14.92 1.77 25.88
CA VAL A 372 -15.42 0.40 25.78
C VAL A 372 -14.71 -0.49 26.78
N ASP A 373 -15.42 -1.52 27.26
CA ASP A 373 -14.88 -2.52 28.18
C ASP A 373 -14.75 -3.86 27.44
N GLU A 374 -13.58 -4.49 27.55
CA GLU A 374 -13.22 -5.75 26.91
C GLU A 374 -14.17 -6.89 27.26
N GLY A 375 -14.81 -6.84 28.43
CA GLY A 375 -15.77 -7.86 28.88
C GLY A 375 -17.25 -7.50 28.65
N SER A 376 -17.56 -6.31 28.11
CA SER A 376 -18.94 -5.79 28.07
C SER A 376 -19.71 -6.06 26.78
N VAL A 377 -19.04 -6.56 25.75
CA VAL A 377 -19.60 -6.71 24.41
C VAL A 377 -19.54 -8.18 24.01
N ASP A 378 -20.57 -8.64 23.32
CA ASP A 378 -20.73 -9.97 22.70
C ASP A 378 -19.73 -10.17 21.54
N LEU A 379 -18.44 -9.93 21.81
CA LEU A 379 -17.33 -9.98 20.85
C LEU A 379 -16.80 -11.39 20.63
N GLY A 380 -17.37 -12.38 21.33
CA GLY A 380 -16.86 -13.73 21.42
C GLY A 380 -15.60 -13.84 22.28
N SER A 381 -15.27 -15.06 22.67
CA SER A 381 -13.98 -15.36 23.30
C SER A 381 -12.89 -15.41 22.23
N PRO A 382 -11.67 -14.95 22.53
CA PRO A 382 -10.55 -15.11 21.62
C PRO A 382 -10.28 -16.58 21.33
N THR A 383 -9.90 -16.87 20.10
CA THR A 383 -9.39 -18.19 19.71
C THR A 383 -8.04 -18.45 20.37
N THR A 384 -7.64 -19.72 20.48
CA THR A 384 -6.31 -20.10 21.01
C THR A 384 -5.18 -19.44 20.22
N PHE A 385 -5.33 -19.27 18.91
CA PHE A 385 -4.39 -18.52 18.08
C PHE A 385 -4.25 -17.07 18.53
N GLN A 386 -5.37 -16.36 18.68
CA GLN A 386 -5.37 -14.96 19.14
C GLN A 386 -4.80 -14.83 20.56
N GLU A 387 -5.13 -15.77 21.47
CA GLU A 387 -4.60 -15.78 22.84
C GLU A 387 -3.07 -15.89 22.87
N ASN A 388 -2.48 -16.75 22.02
CA ASN A 388 -1.04 -16.89 21.92
C ASN A 388 -0.37 -15.63 21.34
N VAL A 389 -1.00 -14.99 20.34
CA VAL A 389 -0.45 -13.75 19.76
C VAL A 389 -0.41 -12.62 20.78
N ILE A 390 -1.48 -12.45 21.57
CA ILE A 390 -1.59 -11.33 22.51
C ILE A 390 -0.85 -11.57 23.84
N SER A 391 -0.45 -12.80 24.17
CA SER A 391 0.26 -13.11 25.42
C SER A 391 1.66 -12.48 25.48
N GLU A 392 2.24 -12.16 24.33
CA GLU A 392 3.53 -11.46 24.20
C GLU A 392 3.41 -9.94 24.47
N LEU A 393 2.19 -9.42 24.64
CA LEU A 393 1.93 -7.98 24.77
C LEU A 393 1.73 -7.58 26.23
N SER A 394 2.19 -6.38 26.58
CA SER A 394 1.82 -5.73 27.84
C SER A 394 0.31 -5.56 27.97
N ASP A 395 -0.22 -5.53 29.19
CA ASP A 395 -1.67 -5.41 29.48
C ASP A 395 -2.39 -4.32 28.67
N ILE A 396 -1.79 -3.13 28.53
CA ILE A 396 -2.38 -2.02 27.77
C ILE A 396 -2.48 -2.33 26.27
N ASN A 397 -1.43 -2.89 25.68
CA ASN A 397 -1.42 -3.27 24.27
C ASN A 397 -2.38 -4.45 24.04
N ARG A 398 -2.34 -5.46 24.93
CA ARG A 398 -3.29 -6.57 24.89
C ARG A 398 -4.73 -6.07 24.89
N SER A 399 -5.07 -5.19 25.81
CA SER A 399 -6.38 -4.53 25.89
C SER A 399 -6.81 -3.91 24.56
N VAL A 400 -6.00 -2.99 24.03
CA VAL A 400 -6.32 -2.22 22.83
C VAL A 400 -6.40 -3.10 21.59
N PHE A 401 -5.35 -3.89 21.31
CA PHE A 401 -5.27 -4.65 20.07
C PHE A 401 -6.23 -5.84 20.06
N LEU A 402 -6.47 -6.50 21.20
CA LEU A 402 -7.45 -7.58 21.30
C LEU A 402 -8.87 -7.05 21.03
N TYR A 403 -9.24 -5.93 21.65
CA TYR A 403 -10.55 -5.33 21.41
C TYR A 403 -10.75 -5.00 19.93
N GLY A 404 -9.76 -4.35 19.30
CA GLY A 404 -9.79 -4.06 17.86
C GLY A 404 -9.96 -5.32 17.01
N TRP A 405 -9.22 -6.39 17.35
CA TRP A 405 -9.28 -7.66 16.66
C TRP A 405 -10.65 -8.32 16.74
N LEU A 406 -11.21 -8.47 17.96
CA LEU A 406 -12.48 -9.16 18.17
C LEU A 406 -13.68 -8.37 17.65
N SER A 407 -13.60 -7.03 17.70
CA SER A 407 -14.66 -6.15 17.19
C SER A 407 -14.59 -5.88 15.69
N GLY A 408 -13.56 -6.39 14.99
CA GLY A 408 -13.31 -6.08 13.58
C GLY A 408 -13.05 -4.60 13.32
N CYS A 409 -12.64 -3.85 14.35
CA CYS A 409 -12.33 -2.43 14.23
C CYS A 409 -10.84 -2.23 13.89
N THR A 410 -10.56 -1.40 12.89
CA THR A 410 -9.23 -0.86 12.62
C THR A 410 -8.72 -0.16 13.87
N THR A 411 -7.57 -0.61 14.37
CA THR A 411 -6.87 0.00 15.50
C THR A 411 -5.83 0.97 15.00
N ILE A 412 -5.92 2.23 15.42
CA ILE A 412 -4.93 3.26 15.09
C ILE A 412 -3.94 3.43 16.25
N THR A 413 -2.64 3.42 15.96
CA THR A 413 -1.57 3.52 16.97
C THR A 413 -0.33 4.25 16.47
N SER A 414 0.46 4.85 17.35
CA SER A 414 1.85 5.26 17.06
C SER A 414 2.90 4.27 17.58
N ASN A 415 2.47 3.18 18.24
CA ASN A 415 3.36 2.18 18.83
C ASN A 415 3.83 1.16 17.78
N ARG A 416 4.82 1.56 16.98
CA ARG A 416 5.46 0.70 15.96
C ARG A 416 6.03 -0.60 16.54
N VAL A 417 6.46 -0.61 17.80
CA VAL A 417 7.06 -1.79 18.43
C VAL A 417 5.98 -2.83 18.71
N ALA A 418 4.85 -2.42 19.29
CA ALA A 418 3.72 -3.32 19.54
C ALA A 418 3.14 -3.87 18.23
N ALA A 419 2.92 -3.02 17.22
CA ALA A 419 2.40 -3.46 15.94
C ALA A 419 3.32 -4.51 15.26
N LYS A 420 4.64 -4.28 15.26
CA LYS A 420 5.61 -5.26 14.73
C LYS A 420 5.70 -6.55 15.56
N ALA A 421 5.56 -6.44 16.87
CA ALA A 421 5.52 -7.61 17.74
C ALA A 421 4.30 -8.49 17.44
N ILE A 422 3.13 -7.87 17.21
CA ILE A 422 1.92 -8.55 16.76
C ILE A 422 2.15 -9.19 15.40
N GLU A 423 2.69 -8.46 14.42
CA GLU A 423 2.99 -9.01 13.09
C GLU A 423 3.87 -10.25 13.18
N LYS A 424 4.93 -10.20 14.00
CA LYS A 424 5.82 -11.35 14.21
C LYS A 424 5.10 -12.51 14.91
N ALA A 425 4.35 -12.23 15.98
CA ALA A 425 3.66 -13.26 16.75
C ALA A 425 2.55 -13.95 15.94
N VAL A 426 1.84 -13.19 15.09
CA VAL A 426 0.87 -13.76 14.14
C VAL A 426 1.54 -14.79 13.24
N GLU A 427 2.70 -14.49 12.67
CA GLU A 427 3.41 -15.46 11.82
C GLU A 427 4.00 -16.64 12.60
N GLU A 428 4.40 -16.43 13.85
CA GLU A 428 4.97 -17.49 14.70
C GLU A 428 3.92 -18.50 15.17
N TYR A 429 2.71 -18.03 15.52
CA TYR A 429 1.63 -18.88 16.02
C TYR A 429 0.61 -19.31 14.97
N ARG A 430 0.79 -18.88 13.71
CA ARG A 430 -0.10 -19.24 12.59
C ARG A 430 -0.22 -20.75 12.46
N THR A 431 -1.45 -21.23 12.36
CA THR A 431 -1.77 -22.64 12.13
C THR A 431 -2.40 -22.88 10.76
N THR A 432 -3.12 -21.89 10.23
CA THR A 432 -3.79 -21.93 8.94
C THR A 432 -3.49 -20.70 8.09
N GLU A 433 -3.75 -20.78 6.78
CA GLU A 433 -3.63 -19.62 5.88
C GLU A 433 -4.70 -18.54 6.15
N GLU A 434 -5.81 -18.91 6.79
CA GLU A 434 -6.91 -18.01 7.15
C GLU A 434 -6.64 -17.26 8.47
N ASP A 435 -5.60 -17.63 9.23
CA ASP A 435 -5.26 -16.97 10.47
C ASP A 435 -4.71 -15.56 10.18
N GLU A 436 -5.53 -14.54 10.40
CA GLU A 436 -5.19 -13.13 10.15
C GLU A 436 -5.03 -12.36 11.45
N GLY A 437 -4.01 -11.49 11.51
CA GLY A 437 -3.81 -10.55 12.60
C GLY A 437 -4.87 -9.43 12.65
N PRO A 438 -4.82 -8.58 13.68
CA PRO A 438 -5.72 -7.44 13.79
C PRO A 438 -5.44 -6.40 12.70
N ASP A 439 -6.47 -5.70 12.24
CA ASP A 439 -6.28 -4.56 11.33
C ASP A 439 -5.70 -3.36 12.10
N VAL A 440 -4.45 -3.02 11.81
CA VAL A 440 -3.71 -1.97 12.51
C VAL A 440 -3.18 -0.95 11.52
N TRP A 441 -3.55 0.32 11.72
CA TRP A 441 -2.90 1.43 11.04
C TRP A 441 -1.91 2.12 11.98
N ILE A 442 -0.66 2.18 11.53
CA ILE A 442 0.41 2.81 12.29
C ILE A 442 0.57 4.25 11.82
N CYS A 443 0.21 5.19 12.70
CA CYS A 443 0.55 6.58 12.51
C CYS A 443 2.08 6.73 12.41
N PRO A 444 2.60 7.30 11.31
CA PRO A 444 4.03 7.31 11.08
C PRO A 444 4.79 8.19 12.07
N THR A 445 4.08 9.13 12.71
CA THR A 445 4.67 10.11 13.60
C THR A 445 4.04 9.97 14.98
N ALA A 446 4.89 9.77 16.00
CA ALA A 446 4.48 9.75 17.40
C ALA A 446 4.55 11.15 18.00
N ARG A 447 3.69 11.42 18.99
CA ARG A 447 3.71 12.66 19.76
C ARG A 447 3.70 12.38 21.25
N SER A 448 4.53 13.14 21.97
CA SER A 448 4.51 13.21 23.42
C SER A 448 3.78 14.46 23.88
N LEU A 449 3.41 14.49 25.17
CA LEU A 449 2.98 15.71 25.84
C LEU A 449 4.16 16.67 26.05
N VAL A 450 3.85 17.95 26.19
CA VAL A 450 4.83 18.95 26.66
C VAL A 450 4.95 18.81 28.16
N ALA A 451 5.94 18.05 28.61
CA ALA A 451 6.19 17.87 30.03
C ALA A 451 6.45 19.23 30.70
N LYS A 452 5.84 19.45 31.88
CA LYS A 452 6.16 20.60 32.74
C LYS A 452 7.66 20.61 33.07
N GLU A 453 8.20 21.81 33.28
CA GLU A 453 9.51 21.94 33.93
C GLU A 453 9.46 21.18 35.26
N LYS A 454 10.41 20.26 35.48
CA LYS A 454 10.53 19.65 36.81
C LYS A 454 10.83 20.79 37.75
N ASP A 455 10.02 20.99 38.79
CA ASP A 455 10.38 21.86 39.91
C ASP A 455 11.81 21.48 40.34
N ARG A 456 12.79 22.29 39.95
CA ARG A 456 14.13 22.19 40.48
C ARG A 456 13.93 22.43 41.96
N LYS A 457 14.09 21.39 42.79
CA LYS A 457 14.20 21.57 44.23
C LYS A 457 15.25 22.67 44.43
N ASP A 458 14.80 23.82 44.93
CA ASP A 458 15.70 24.90 45.32
C ASP A 458 16.80 24.28 46.19
N PRO A 459 18.08 24.62 45.94
CA PRO A 459 19.15 24.17 46.82
C PRO A 459 18.82 24.66 48.23
N GLN A 460 18.59 23.72 49.14
CA GLN A 460 18.41 24.04 50.56
C GLN A 460 19.59 24.93 51.00
N PRO A 461 19.33 26.07 51.67
CA PRO A 461 20.41 26.88 52.18
C PRO A 461 21.23 26.05 53.16
N LEU A 462 22.54 25.96 52.88
CA LEU A 462 23.53 25.41 53.79
C LEU A 462 23.39 26.16 55.12
N ASN A 463 23.04 25.42 56.18
CA ASN A 463 23.12 25.93 57.55
C ASN A 463 24.57 26.36 57.82
N GLU A 464 24.78 27.66 58.02
CA GLU A 464 25.96 28.19 58.68
C GLU A 464 25.90 27.79 60.16
N GLU A 465 26.61 26.72 60.52
CA GLU A 465 26.96 26.46 61.92
C GLU A 465 28.16 27.32 62.33
N LYS A 466 27.99 28.02 63.45
CA LYS A 466 29.01 28.74 64.22
C LYS A 466 29.89 27.78 65.02
#